data_AF-A0A8C5LS01-F1
#
_entry.id   AF-A0A8C5LS01-F1
#
_cell.length_a   1.000
_cell.length_b   1.000
_cell.length_c   1.000
_cell.angle_alpha   90.00
_cell.angle_beta   90.00
_cell.angle_gamma   90.00
#
_symmetry.space_group_name_H-M   'P 1'
#
loop_
_entity.id
_entity.type
_entity.pdbx_description
1 polymer ?
#
loop_
_entity_poly.entity_id
_entity_poly.type
_entity_poly.pdbx_seq_one_letter_code
_entity_poly.pdbx_strand_id
1 'polypeptide(L)'
;FGIFFHFSLCVGIFLSLGITFASEKSPCQNGGICLSGLSDDTYSCECPAGYSDRNCSSVVEVACESRRPTSAKRPCHPNPCHNGGVCEISESYRGDTFIGYACKCLHGFNGIHCQHNVNECETEPCKNGGICTDLVANYTCECPGEYMGRNCQYRCSGPLGMEGGIISNQQITASSTHRALFGLQKWYPYYARLNKKGLVNAWTSAENDRWPWIQINLQKKMRVTGVITQGAKRIGSPEYIKSYKIAFSDDGKSWSTYKIKRTDDDMVFRGNVDNNTPYANSFTPPIEAQYVRLYPQVCRRHCTLRMELLGCELSGCSEPLGMKSGHIQDYQVTASSIFRTLNMDMFTWEPRKARLDRQGKVNAWTSGRSDQSQWLQVDLVRPTKVTGIITQGAKDFGHVQFVGSYKLAYSNNGEHWTVYQDEKQRKDKVFQGNFDNDTHRKNVIDPPIYARYIRILPWSWYGRITLRAELLGCTEED
;
A
#
# COMPACT_ATOMS: atom_id res chain seq x y z
N PHE A 1 -52.56 17.16 64.40
CA PHE A 1 -53.25 17.98 65.41
C PHE A 1 -52.19 18.88 66.03
N GLY A 2 -51.94 20.07 65.50
CA GLY A 2 -52.81 21.27 65.62
C GLY A 2 -52.50 21.90 66.99
N ILE A 3 -52.07 23.16 67.16
CA ILE A 3 -52.56 24.47 66.69
C ILE A 3 -51.51 25.48 67.25
N PHE A 4 -50.81 26.28 66.45
CA PHE A 4 -51.09 27.64 65.97
C PHE A 4 -51.10 28.80 67.00
N PHE A 5 -50.25 29.80 66.69
CA PHE A 5 -50.50 31.26 66.59
C PHE A 5 -50.18 32.28 67.72
N HIS A 6 -49.25 33.18 67.36
CA HIS A 6 -49.30 34.68 67.32
C HIS A 6 -49.39 35.57 68.59
N PHE A 7 -48.38 36.44 68.71
CA PHE A 7 -48.38 37.91 68.87
C PHE A 7 -49.62 38.66 69.39
N SER A 8 -49.43 39.54 70.39
CA SER A 8 -49.80 40.98 70.40
C SER A 8 -49.45 41.63 71.76
N LEU A 9 -48.64 42.69 71.80
CA LEU A 9 -49.02 44.13 71.87
C LEU A 9 -49.52 44.61 73.25
N CYS A 10 -48.82 45.57 73.87
CA CYS A 10 -49.31 46.92 74.23
C CYS A 10 -48.37 47.62 75.24
N VAL A 11 -47.76 48.75 74.85
CA VAL A 11 -48.17 50.15 75.10
C VAL A 11 -47.73 50.68 76.48
N GLY A 12 -46.87 51.69 76.44
CA GLY A 12 -46.49 52.54 77.56
C GLY A 12 -45.76 53.78 77.05
N ILE A 13 -46.53 54.74 76.55
CA ILE A 13 -46.09 56.10 76.20
C ILE A 13 -45.97 56.90 77.50
N PHE A 14 -44.88 57.66 77.72
CA PHE A 14 -44.93 59.05 78.21
C PHE A 14 -43.55 59.75 78.07
N LEU A 15 -43.59 60.90 77.38
CA LEU A 15 -42.64 62.02 77.27
C LEU A 15 -42.12 62.48 78.66
N SER A 16 -40.99 63.16 78.89
CA SER A 16 -40.03 63.93 78.09
C SER A 16 -38.84 64.39 78.97
N LEU A 17 -37.69 64.64 78.32
CA LEU A 17 -36.70 65.72 78.56
C LEU A 17 -35.82 65.73 79.84
N GLY A 18 -34.51 65.47 79.62
CA GLY A 18 -33.35 66.12 80.25
C GLY A 18 -32.95 65.64 81.65
N ILE A 19 -31.70 65.41 82.05
CA ILE A 19 -30.36 65.70 81.51
C ILE A 19 -29.41 64.59 82.00
N THR A 20 -28.42 64.30 81.16
CA THR A 20 -27.31 63.35 81.24
C THR A 20 -26.42 63.41 82.48
N PHE A 21 -26.07 62.25 83.05
CA PHE A 21 -24.71 61.98 83.53
C PHE A 21 -24.11 60.90 82.63
N ALA A 22 -23.19 61.30 81.77
CA ALA A 22 -22.48 60.40 80.87
C ALA A 22 -21.51 59.51 81.67
N SER A 23 -21.74 58.21 81.65
CA SER A 23 -20.66 57.24 81.82
C SER A 23 -19.92 57.21 80.49
N GLU A 24 -18.70 57.75 80.45
CA GLU A 24 -17.82 57.65 79.28
C GLU A 24 -17.56 56.16 79.00
N LYS A 25 -18.28 55.62 78.01
CA LYS A 25 -17.94 54.32 77.42
C LYS A 25 -16.59 54.47 76.74
N SER A 26 -15.55 53.84 77.30
CA SER A 26 -14.25 53.73 76.64
C SER A 26 -14.43 53.10 75.25
N PRO A 27 -13.87 53.70 74.19
CA PRO A 27 -14.06 53.23 72.82
C PRO A 27 -13.29 51.93 72.49
N CYS A 28 -12.34 51.52 73.33
CA CYS A 28 -11.57 50.28 73.16
C CYS A 28 -12.34 49.06 73.72
N GLN A 29 -12.50 48.02 72.91
CA GLN A 29 -13.20 46.78 73.25
C GLN A 29 -12.20 45.65 73.62
N ASN A 30 -12.72 44.51 74.07
CA ASN A 30 -11.92 43.29 74.35
C ASN A 30 -10.70 43.49 75.27
N GLY A 31 -10.81 44.38 76.26
CA GLY A 31 -9.74 44.64 77.23
C GLY A 31 -8.58 45.50 76.71
N GLY A 32 -8.74 46.20 75.58
CA GLY A 32 -7.78 47.18 75.09
C GLY A 32 -7.64 48.41 75.99
N ILE A 33 -6.41 48.93 76.10
CA ILE A 33 -6.09 50.09 76.93
C ILE A 33 -6.22 51.35 76.07
N CYS A 34 -7.00 52.34 76.52
CA CYS A 34 -7.22 53.58 75.80
C CYS A 34 -6.14 54.61 76.15
N LEU A 35 -5.46 55.13 75.14
CA LEU A 35 -4.47 56.20 75.25
C LEU A 35 -5.05 57.47 74.60
N SER A 36 -5.22 58.54 75.37
CA SER A 36 -5.65 59.85 74.87
C SER A 36 -4.47 60.58 74.23
N GLY A 37 -4.65 61.02 72.98
CA GLY A 37 -3.70 61.85 72.24
C GLY A 37 -3.75 63.32 72.68
N LEU A 38 -2.73 64.09 72.34
CA LEU A 38 -2.54 65.50 72.73
C LEU A 38 -3.56 66.50 72.14
N SER A 39 -4.65 66.04 71.53
CA SER A 39 -5.80 66.85 71.12
C SER A 39 -7.12 66.14 71.46
N ASP A 40 -8.08 66.94 71.94
CA ASP A 40 -9.28 66.55 72.71
C ASP A 40 -10.26 65.56 72.05
N ASP A 41 -10.03 65.11 70.81
CA ASP A 41 -10.87 64.13 70.12
C ASP A 41 -10.09 62.96 69.47
N THR A 42 -8.80 62.81 69.78
CA THR A 42 -7.98 61.70 69.25
C THR A 42 -7.64 60.68 70.34
N TYR A 43 -8.20 59.47 70.21
CA TYR A 43 -7.85 58.31 71.04
C TYR A 43 -7.19 57.22 70.19
N SER A 44 -6.28 56.48 70.82
CA SER A 44 -5.63 55.29 70.26
C SER A 44 -5.75 54.13 71.24
N CYS A 45 -6.09 52.94 70.77
CA CYS A 45 -6.23 51.76 71.61
C CYS A 45 -5.01 50.85 71.46
N GLU A 46 -4.40 50.46 72.58
CA GLU A 46 -3.38 49.42 72.63
C GLU A 46 -4.07 48.06 72.85
N CYS A 47 -4.04 47.20 71.82
CA CYS A 47 -4.81 45.95 71.81
C CYS A 47 -4.00 44.76 72.36
N PRO A 48 -4.62 43.86 73.16
CA PRO A 48 -4.02 42.60 73.58
C PRO A 48 -3.76 41.65 72.40
N ALA A 49 -2.82 40.70 72.57
CA ALA A 49 -2.46 39.74 71.54
C ALA A 49 -3.68 38.96 71.01
N GLY A 50 -3.84 38.95 69.69
CA GLY A 50 -4.98 38.31 69.02
C GLY A 50 -6.13 39.24 68.64
N TYR A 51 -6.03 40.55 68.86
CA TYR A 51 -7.01 41.54 68.40
C TYR A 51 -6.36 42.69 67.61
N SER A 52 -7.06 43.22 66.60
CA SER A 52 -6.62 44.34 65.76
C SER A 52 -7.72 45.39 65.57
N ASP A 53 -7.42 46.43 64.77
CA ASP A 53 -8.20 47.65 64.52
C ASP A 53 -8.21 48.71 65.62
N ARG A 54 -8.64 49.93 65.24
CA ARG A 54 -8.61 51.15 66.05
C ARG A 54 -9.28 51.01 67.42
N ASN A 55 -10.25 50.09 67.56
CA ASN A 55 -11.03 49.86 68.78
C ASN A 55 -10.86 48.45 69.35
N CYS A 56 -9.88 47.66 68.89
CA CYS A 56 -9.61 46.28 69.33
C CYS A 56 -10.81 45.31 69.17
N SER A 57 -11.69 45.56 68.21
CA SER A 57 -12.91 44.79 67.98
C SER A 57 -12.70 43.56 67.10
N SER A 58 -11.69 43.55 66.21
CA SER A 58 -11.44 42.43 65.31
C SER A 58 -10.50 41.41 65.94
N VAL A 59 -10.80 40.12 65.81
CA VAL A 59 -9.89 39.05 66.20
C VAL A 59 -8.90 38.85 65.06
N VAL A 60 -7.60 38.84 65.38
CA VAL A 60 -6.55 38.44 64.44
C VAL A 60 -6.74 36.95 64.21
N GLU A 61 -7.40 36.59 63.13
CA GLU A 61 -7.37 35.23 62.63
C GLU A 61 -5.90 34.91 62.29
N VAL A 62 -5.27 34.12 63.16
CA VAL A 62 -3.99 33.48 62.88
C VAL A 62 -4.28 32.44 61.79
N ALA A 63 -4.38 32.92 60.55
CA ALA A 63 -4.23 32.08 59.40
C ALA A 63 -2.81 31.53 59.44
N CYS A 64 -2.68 30.24 59.78
CA CYS A 64 -1.46 29.49 59.60
C CYS A 64 -0.88 29.84 58.22
N GLU A 65 0.40 30.22 58.21
CA GLU A 65 1.15 30.54 57.01
C GLU A 65 1.04 29.42 55.96
N SER A 66 0.11 29.58 55.03
CA SER A 66 0.43 29.27 53.65
C SER A 66 1.13 30.51 53.12
N ARG A 67 2.47 30.49 53.15
CA ARG A 67 3.28 31.41 52.36
C ARG A 67 2.65 31.45 50.96
N ARG A 68 2.08 32.58 50.56
CA ARG A 68 1.84 32.85 49.14
C ARG A 68 3.20 32.74 48.47
N PRO A 69 3.45 31.78 47.55
CA PRO A 69 4.53 31.95 46.61
C PRO A 69 4.03 33.04 45.65
N THR A 70 4.59 34.23 45.77
CA THR A 70 4.60 35.18 44.68
C THR A 70 5.15 34.44 43.45
N SER A 71 4.30 34.26 42.43
CA SER A 71 4.59 33.54 41.18
C SER A 71 4.72 32.02 41.29
N ALA A 72 3.68 31.32 41.76
CA ALA A 72 3.51 29.91 41.42
C ALA A 72 3.26 29.79 39.90
N LYS A 73 4.31 29.63 39.09
CA LYS A 73 4.20 29.04 37.74
C LYS A 73 3.39 27.76 37.92
N ARG A 74 2.13 27.74 37.48
CA ARG A 74 1.37 26.48 37.47
C ARG A 74 2.18 25.50 36.62
N PRO A 75 2.31 24.22 37.02
CA PRO A 75 3.17 23.26 36.32
C PRO A 75 2.94 23.20 34.80
N CYS A 76 1.70 23.43 34.36
CA CYS A 76 1.30 23.46 32.94
C CYS A 76 1.16 24.86 32.30
N HIS A 77 1.59 25.96 32.96
CA HIS A 77 1.54 27.31 32.38
C HIS A 77 2.86 28.08 32.52
N PRO A 78 3.52 28.43 31.40
CA PRO A 78 3.21 28.04 30.01
C PRO A 78 3.38 26.52 29.79
N ASN A 79 2.71 25.95 28.78
CA ASN A 79 2.75 24.50 28.53
C ASN A 79 4.21 24.04 28.32
N PRO A 80 4.76 23.18 29.21
CA PRO A 80 6.13 22.69 29.11
C PRO A 80 6.31 21.60 28.03
N CYS A 81 5.21 21.04 27.50
CA CYS A 81 5.24 19.99 26.51
C CYS A 81 5.46 20.56 25.10
N HIS A 82 6.45 20.03 24.39
CA HIS A 82 6.76 20.38 23.00
C HIS A 82 5.85 19.64 22.00
N ASN A 83 5.92 20.04 20.72
CA ASN A 83 5.26 19.36 19.59
C ASN A 83 3.74 19.16 19.76
N GLY A 84 3.06 20.10 20.43
CA GLY A 84 1.61 20.04 20.66
C GLY A 84 1.19 19.04 21.75
N GLY A 85 2.12 18.56 22.58
CA GLY A 85 1.82 17.67 23.70
C GLY A 85 0.86 18.32 24.72
N VAL A 86 -0.01 17.50 25.31
CA VAL A 86 -0.99 17.93 26.31
C VAL A 86 -0.38 17.79 27.71
N CYS A 87 -0.33 18.89 28.46
CA CYS A 87 0.15 18.87 29.84
C CYS A 87 -0.95 18.48 30.81
N GLU A 88 -0.72 17.44 31.60
CA GLU A 88 -1.59 17.01 32.68
C GLU A 88 -0.87 17.14 34.02
N ILE A 89 -1.56 17.66 35.04
CA ILE A 89 -1.00 17.75 36.40
C ILE A 89 -0.89 16.32 36.94
N SER A 90 0.31 15.92 37.37
CA SER A 90 0.57 14.58 37.88
C SER A 90 1.58 14.62 39.04
N GLU A 91 1.54 13.63 39.91
CA GLU A 91 2.52 13.45 40.99
C GLU A 91 3.79 12.74 40.47
N SER A 92 4.44 13.36 39.50
CA SER A 92 5.66 12.84 38.86
C SER A 92 6.93 13.32 39.58
N TYR A 93 7.85 12.38 39.80
CA TYR A 93 9.14 12.59 40.46
C TYR A 93 10.29 12.22 39.52
N ARG A 94 11.41 12.95 39.59
CA ARG A 94 12.68 12.57 38.97
C ARG A 94 13.76 12.54 40.04
N GLY A 95 14.04 11.35 40.57
CA GLY A 95 14.81 11.20 41.81
C GLY A 95 14.07 11.87 42.96
N ASP A 96 14.76 12.69 43.76
CA ASP A 96 14.18 13.38 44.91
C ASP A 96 13.45 14.70 44.55
N THR A 97 13.34 15.03 43.24
CA THR A 97 12.72 16.28 42.78
C THR A 97 11.30 16.05 42.26
N PHE A 98 10.34 16.80 42.81
CA PHE A 98 8.94 16.83 42.37
C PHE A 98 8.78 17.72 41.13
N ILE A 99 8.23 17.18 40.04
CA ILE A 99 8.04 17.89 38.76
C ILE A 99 6.60 18.43 38.65
N GLY A 100 5.60 17.69 39.15
CA GLY A 100 4.21 18.17 39.27
C GLY A 100 3.40 18.20 37.96
N TYR A 101 3.93 17.67 36.86
CA TYR A 101 3.22 17.54 35.58
C TYR A 101 3.76 16.38 34.74
N ALA A 102 2.89 15.78 33.92
CA ALA A 102 3.26 14.82 32.90
C ALA A 102 2.77 15.30 31.53
N CYS A 103 3.60 15.13 30.51
CA CYS A 103 3.23 15.42 29.14
C CYS A 103 2.65 14.17 28.47
N LYS A 104 1.42 14.27 27.98
CA LYS A 104 0.87 13.30 27.02
C LYS A 104 1.28 13.70 25.61
N CYS A 105 2.16 12.90 25.03
CA CYS A 105 2.66 13.12 23.69
C CYS A 105 1.63 12.72 22.64
N LEU A 106 1.55 13.52 21.57
CA LEU A 106 0.85 13.12 20.36
C LEU A 106 1.58 11.93 19.72
N HIS A 107 0.85 11.16 18.91
CA HIS A 107 1.42 10.01 18.19
C HIS A 107 2.65 10.43 17.38
N GLY A 108 3.74 9.66 17.45
CA GLY A 108 5.02 9.99 16.82
C GLY A 108 6.00 10.81 17.65
N PHE A 109 5.66 11.22 18.87
CA PHE A 109 6.59 11.93 19.76
C PHE A 109 6.83 11.18 21.08
N ASN A 110 8.05 11.26 21.60
CA ASN A 110 8.42 10.71 22.90
C ASN A 110 9.32 11.67 23.70
N GLY A 111 9.70 11.22 24.89
CA GLY A 111 10.47 12.00 25.85
C GLY A 111 9.58 12.68 26.90
N ILE A 112 10.22 13.12 27.99
CA ILE A 112 9.54 13.67 29.18
C ILE A 112 8.66 14.88 28.80
N HIS A 113 9.08 15.69 27.83
CA HIS A 113 8.35 16.84 27.32
C HIS A 113 7.94 16.68 25.85
N CYS A 114 7.84 15.44 25.33
CA CYS A 114 7.51 15.18 23.92
C CYS A 114 8.47 15.85 22.93
N GLN A 115 9.72 16.06 23.35
CA GLN A 115 10.71 16.83 22.61
C GLN A 115 11.38 16.03 21.48
N HIS A 116 11.18 14.71 21.44
CA HIS A 116 11.83 13.83 20.48
C HIS A 116 10.80 13.29 19.49
N ASN A 117 11.09 13.39 18.19
CA ASN A 117 10.37 12.60 17.18
C ASN A 117 10.76 11.14 17.37
N VAL A 118 9.78 10.25 17.43
CA VAL A 118 10.02 8.81 17.42
C VAL A 118 10.59 8.47 16.05
N ASN A 119 11.79 7.87 16.02
CA ASN A 119 12.38 7.46 14.76
C ASN A 119 11.76 6.13 14.31
N GLU A 120 10.75 6.20 13.45
CA GLU A 120 10.08 4.98 12.96
C GLU A 120 11.01 4.08 12.12
N CYS A 121 12.12 4.63 11.61
CA CYS A 121 13.13 3.89 10.84
C CYS A 121 14.02 2.98 11.71
N GLU A 122 14.07 3.13 13.03
CA GLU A 122 14.87 2.24 13.91
C GLU A 122 14.45 0.77 13.84
N THR A 123 13.18 0.52 13.48
CA THR A 123 12.65 -0.83 13.31
C THR A 123 12.99 -1.49 11.97
N GLU A 124 13.76 -0.79 11.12
CA GLU A 124 14.09 -1.19 9.74
C GLU A 124 12.84 -1.63 8.95
N PRO A 125 11.83 -0.74 8.80
CA PRO A 125 10.58 -1.09 8.13
C PRO A 125 10.78 -1.30 6.62
N CYS A 126 11.72 -0.57 6.00
CA CYS A 126 12.01 -0.67 4.57
C CYS A 126 12.80 -1.96 4.27
N LYS A 127 12.17 -2.89 3.54
CA LYS A 127 12.78 -4.15 3.12
C LYS A 127 13.61 -4.00 1.84
N ASN A 128 14.34 -5.05 1.49
CA ASN A 128 15.05 -5.19 0.21
C ASN A 128 16.01 -4.04 -0.13
N GLY A 129 16.67 -3.45 0.87
CA GLY A 129 17.62 -2.35 0.69
C GLY A 129 16.97 -1.00 0.40
N GLY A 130 15.70 -0.82 0.76
CA GLY A 130 15.03 0.49 0.76
C GLY A 130 15.68 1.46 1.75
N ILE A 131 15.78 2.73 1.36
CA ILE A 131 16.29 3.79 2.23
C ILE A 131 15.10 4.37 3.00
N CYS A 132 15.16 4.30 4.33
CA CYS A 132 14.12 4.85 5.20
C CYS A 132 14.39 6.31 5.52
N THR A 133 13.36 7.14 5.37
CA THR A 133 13.36 8.52 5.85
C THR A 133 12.28 8.67 6.92
N ASP A 134 12.70 9.09 8.11
CA ASP A 134 11.84 9.38 9.25
C ASP A 134 10.94 10.60 8.97
N LEU A 135 9.67 10.51 9.36
CA LEU A 135 8.69 11.61 9.32
C LEU A 135 8.02 11.71 10.71
N VAL A 136 7.10 12.65 10.87
CA VAL A 136 6.34 12.73 12.13
C VAL A 136 5.29 11.63 12.14
N ALA A 137 5.41 10.71 13.10
CA ALA A 137 4.44 9.62 13.31
C ALA A 137 4.31 8.65 12.12
N ASN A 138 5.29 8.64 11.23
CA ASN A 138 5.25 7.95 9.95
C ASN A 138 6.66 7.86 9.37
N TYR A 139 6.83 7.05 8.33
CA TYR A 139 8.06 6.96 7.57
C TYR A 139 7.74 6.84 6.09
N THR A 140 8.73 7.15 5.26
CA THR A 140 8.71 6.84 3.83
C THR A 140 9.92 6.02 3.44
N CYS A 141 9.71 5.03 2.56
CA CYS A 141 10.77 4.20 2.00
C CYS A 141 11.05 4.59 0.55
N GLU A 142 12.29 4.95 0.25
CA GLU A 142 12.77 5.04 -1.14
C GLU A 142 13.20 3.65 -1.61
N CYS A 143 12.36 3.02 -2.43
CA CYS A 143 12.60 1.66 -2.90
C CYS A 143 13.62 1.61 -4.05
N PRO A 144 14.59 0.67 -4.01
CA PRO A 144 15.44 0.39 -5.16
C PRO A 144 14.60 -0.07 -6.35
N GLY A 145 15.08 0.19 -7.58
CA GLY A 145 14.24 0.25 -8.79
C GLY A 145 13.30 -0.95 -9.03
N GLU A 146 13.73 -2.16 -8.71
CA GLU A 146 12.95 -3.40 -8.88
C GLU A 146 11.90 -3.64 -7.78
N TYR A 147 11.83 -2.81 -6.75
CA TYR A 147 10.93 -2.99 -5.59
C TYR A 147 9.92 -1.84 -5.45
N MET A 148 8.79 -2.15 -4.82
CA MET A 148 7.72 -1.21 -4.55
C MET A 148 6.87 -1.60 -3.33
N GLY A 149 5.90 -0.74 -3.01
CA GLY A 149 5.09 -0.83 -1.80
C GLY A 149 5.61 0.12 -0.73
N ARG A 150 4.82 0.31 0.35
CA ARG A 150 5.19 1.20 1.46
C ARG A 150 6.53 0.83 2.08
N ASN A 151 6.84 -0.48 2.10
CA ASN A 151 8.00 -1.06 2.76
C ASN A 151 8.95 -1.72 1.75
N CYS A 152 8.81 -1.43 0.45
CA CYS A 152 9.60 -2.07 -0.62
C CYS A 152 9.50 -3.60 -0.64
N GLN A 153 8.36 -4.14 -0.21
CA GLN A 153 8.15 -5.58 -0.06
C GLN A 153 7.84 -6.29 -1.39
N TYR A 154 7.26 -5.58 -2.36
CA TYR A 154 6.82 -6.17 -3.61
C TYR A 154 7.88 -6.02 -4.69
N ARG A 155 8.18 -7.10 -5.41
CA ARG A 155 9.11 -7.11 -6.53
C ARG A 155 8.36 -6.79 -7.84
N CYS A 156 8.69 -5.65 -8.42
CA CYS A 156 8.14 -5.14 -9.67
C CYS A 156 9.04 -5.45 -10.88
N SER A 157 9.51 -6.69 -11.04
CA SER A 157 10.39 -7.08 -12.16
C SER A 157 9.86 -8.27 -12.97
N GLY A 158 8.55 -8.53 -12.90
CA GLY A 158 7.89 -9.63 -13.61
C GLY A 158 7.70 -9.34 -15.11
N PRO A 159 7.55 -10.37 -15.95
CA PRO A 159 7.24 -10.18 -17.37
C PRO A 159 5.84 -9.59 -17.54
N LEU A 160 5.70 -8.54 -18.35
CA LEU A 160 4.41 -7.93 -18.69
C LEU A 160 3.63 -8.77 -19.72
N GLY A 161 4.30 -9.72 -20.37
CA GLY A 161 3.68 -10.81 -21.10
C GLY A 161 3.75 -10.66 -22.61
N MET A 162 4.87 -10.15 -23.12
CA MET A 162 5.22 -10.23 -24.54
C MET A 162 5.49 -11.68 -24.96
N GLU A 163 6.31 -12.43 -24.22
CA GLU A 163 6.59 -13.85 -24.49
C GLU A 163 5.33 -14.71 -24.32
N GLY A 164 4.64 -14.50 -23.20
CA GLY A 164 3.46 -15.28 -22.80
C GLY A 164 2.18 -15.01 -23.61
N GLY A 165 2.14 -13.92 -24.38
CA GLY A 165 0.97 -13.59 -25.20
C GLY A 165 -0.16 -12.84 -24.48
N ILE A 166 0.05 -12.44 -23.21
CA ILE A 166 -0.84 -11.54 -22.48
C ILE A 166 -0.99 -10.22 -23.25
N ILE A 167 0.14 -9.69 -23.76
CA ILE A 167 0.12 -8.57 -24.70
C ILE A 167 -0.25 -9.13 -26.07
N SER A 168 -1.41 -8.73 -26.57
CA SER A 168 -1.97 -9.19 -27.85
C SER A 168 -1.18 -8.65 -29.05
N ASN A 169 -1.35 -9.28 -30.22
CA ASN A 169 -0.69 -8.84 -31.45
C ASN A 169 -1.08 -7.41 -31.86
N GLN A 170 -2.29 -6.96 -31.50
CA GLN A 170 -2.82 -5.64 -31.84
C GLN A 170 -2.17 -4.53 -31.00
N GLN A 171 -1.63 -4.87 -29.83
CA GLN A 171 -0.95 -3.92 -28.94
C GLN A 171 0.48 -3.60 -29.37
N ILE A 172 1.04 -4.35 -30.33
CA ILE A 172 2.43 -4.21 -30.77
C ILE A 172 2.45 -3.62 -32.18
N THR A 173 2.95 -2.40 -32.30
CA THR A 173 3.06 -1.68 -33.57
C THR A 173 4.51 -1.30 -33.84
N ALA A 174 4.85 -0.98 -35.10
CA ALA A 174 6.18 -0.53 -35.47
C ALA A 174 6.10 0.49 -36.60
N SER A 175 7.18 1.24 -36.79
CA SER A 175 7.35 2.18 -37.91
C SER A 175 7.31 1.51 -39.27
N SER A 176 7.98 0.36 -39.37
CA SER A 176 8.17 -0.37 -40.62
C SER A 176 8.38 -1.86 -40.37
N THR A 177 8.26 -2.65 -41.44
CA THR A 177 8.43 -4.11 -41.39
C THR A 177 9.21 -4.60 -42.60
N HIS A 178 10.17 -5.50 -42.35
CA HIS A 178 10.93 -6.16 -43.39
C HIS A 178 10.12 -7.28 -44.05
N ARG A 179 10.27 -7.39 -45.37
CA ARG A 179 9.73 -8.48 -46.18
C ARG A 179 10.89 -9.12 -46.96
N ALA A 180 11.13 -10.41 -46.73
CA ALA A 180 12.14 -11.19 -47.42
C ALA A 180 11.51 -12.25 -48.33
N LEU A 181 12.32 -12.82 -49.24
CA LEU A 181 11.94 -13.89 -50.18
C LEU A 181 10.64 -13.56 -50.95
N PHE A 182 10.65 -12.49 -51.74
CA PHE A 182 9.47 -12.04 -52.53
C PHE A 182 8.19 -11.85 -51.70
N GLY A 183 8.33 -11.53 -50.41
CA GLY A 183 7.21 -11.28 -49.49
C GLY A 183 6.67 -12.52 -48.78
N LEU A 184 7.30 -13.69 -48.96
CA LEU A 184 6.96 -14.93 -48.25
C LEU A 184 7.36 -14.88 -46.78
N GLN A 185 8.43 -14.16 -46.42
CA GLN A 185 8.86 -13.97 -45.04
C GLN A 185 8.54 -12.56 -44.56
N LYS A 186 7.58 -12.43 -43.63
CA LYS A 186 7.12 -11.13 -43.12
C LYS A 186 7.47 -10.96 -41.64
N TRP A 187 8.44 -10.10 -41.35
CA TRP A 187 8.98 -9.88 -40.00
C TRP A 187 8.17 -8.84 -39.24
N TYR A 188 6.88 -9.12 -39.03
CA TYR A 188 5.93 -8.21 -38.37
C TYR A 188 6.26 -7.93 -36.89
N PRO A 189 5.81 -6.78 -36.34
CA PRO A 189 6.08 -6.38 -34.96
C PRO A 189 5.59 -7.40 -33.92
N TYR A 190 4.47 -8.08 -34.17
CA TYR A 190 3.93 -9.07 -33.23
C TYR A 190 4.81 -10.33 -33.05
N TYR A 191 5.85 -10.50 -33.87
CA TYR A 191 6.88 -11.52 -33.67
C TYR A 191 7.99 -11.09 -32.72
N ALA A 192 8.03 -9.84 -32.27
CA ALA A 192 9.02 -9.31 -31.31
C ALA A 192 8.84 -9.84 -29.87
N ARG A 193 8.57 -11.13 -29.72
CA ARG A 193 8.34 -11.80 -28.44
C ARG A 193 9.60 -12.57 -28.07
N LEU A 194 10.05 -12.42 -26.83
CA LEU A 194 11.23 -13.12 -26.31
C LEU A 194 11.12 -14.63 -26.56
N ASN A 195 12.26 -15.28 -26.86
CA ASN A 195 12.38 -16.73 -27.08
C ASN A 195 11.49 -17.33 -28.17
N LYS A 196 10.83 -16.51 -28.99
CA LYS A 196 10.00 -17.02 -30.09
C LYS A 196 10.84 -17.86 -31.05
N LYS A 197 10.30 -19.03 -31.42
CA LYS A 197 10.91 -20.02 -32.32
C LYS A 197 10.18 -20.02 -33.67
N GLY A 198 10.86 -20.50 -34.70
CA GLY A 198 10.33 -20.60 -36.07
C GLY A 198 11.29 -20.01 -37.11
N LEU A 199 10.94 -20.17 -38.39
CA LEU A 199 11.69 -19.59 -39.51
C LEU A 199 11.63 -18.05 -39.53
N VAL A 200 10.48 -17.50 -39.12
CA VAL A 200 10.27 -16.07 -38.87
C VAL A 200 9.83 -15.93 -37.42
N ASN A 201 10.69 -15.32 -36.60
CA ASN A 201 10.55 -15.37 -35.15
C ASN A 201 10.90 -14.07 -34.44
N ALA A 202 11.09 -12.96 -35.18
CA ALA A 202 11.38 -11.66 -34.61
C ALA A 202 10.71 -10.56 -35.44
N TRP A 203 10.73 -9.33 -34.92
CA TRP A 203 10.50 -8.15 -35.75
C TRP A 203 11.79 -7.73 -36.43
N THR A 204 11.70 -7.20 -37.65
CA THR A 204 12.83 -6.55 -38.33
C THR A 204 12.30 -5.32 -39.07
N SER A 205 13.01 -4.19 -38.94
CA SER A 205 12.65 -2.96 -39.64
C SER A 205 12.89 -3.05 -41.15
N ALA A 206 12.19 -2.23 -41.94
CA ALA A 206 12.48 -2.10 -43.35
C ALA A 206 13.87 -1.50 -43.58
N GLU A 207 14.50 -1.81 -44.72
CA GLU A 207 15.88 -1.38 -45.03
C GLU A 207 15.99 0.12 -45.32
N ASN A 208 14.91 0.73 -45.80
CA ASN A 208 14.83 2.16 -46.11
C ASN A 208 14.41 3.03 -44.91
N ASP A 209 14.08 2.42 -43.77
CA ASP A 209 13.69 3.13 -42.56
C ASP A 209 14.93 3.59 -41.78
N ARG A 210 15.19 4.90 -41.80
CA ARG A 210 16.34 5.50 -41.10
C ARG A 210 16.14 5.59 -39.58
N TRP A 211 14.89 5.59 -39.11
CA TRP A 211 14.56 5.83 -37.71
C TRP A 211 13.51 4.83 -37.24
N PRO A 212 13.85 3.52 -37.24
CA PRO A 212 12.87 2.51 -36.91
C PRO A 212 12.44 2.61 -35.46
N TRP A 213 11.20 2.23 -35.19
CA TRP A 213 10.72 2.09 -33.82
C TRP A 213 9.73 0.94 -33.70
N ILE A 214 9.67 0.36 -32.51
CA ILE A 214 8.64 -0.58 -32.10
C ILE A 214 7.96 -0.04 -30.85
N GLN A 215 6.64 -0.14 -30.80
CA GLN A 215 5.78 0.43 -29.77
C GLN A 215 4.89 -0.65 -29.19
N ILE A 216 4.74 -0.60 -27.86
CA ILE A 216 3.89 -1.49 -27.09
C ILE A 216 2.86 -0.62 -26.36
N ASN A 217 1.57 -0.93 -26.55
CA ASN A 217 0.47 -0.35 -25.80
C ASN A 217 0.06 -1.28 -24.65
N LEU A 218 0.34 -0.88 -23.41
CA LEU A 218 0.01 -1.66 -22.22
C LEU A 218 -1.47 -1.57 -21.82
N GLN A 219 -2.29 -0.78 -22.55
CA GLN A 219 -3.73 -0.50 -22.33
C GLN A 219 -4.09 0.20 -21.03
N LYS A 220 -3.22 0.15 -20.02
CA LYS A 220 -3.32 0.86 -18.75
C LYS A 220 -1.96 1.42 -18.35
N LYS A 221 -1.94 2.38 -17.43
CA LYS A 221 -0.69 2.91 -16.88
C LYS A 221 -0.02 1.84 -16.03
N MET A 222 1.19 1.47 -16.40
CA MET A 222 1.97 0.41 -15.76
C MET A 222 3.31 0.98 -15.31
N ARG A 223 3.92 0.35 -14.30
CA ARG A 223 5.30 0.61 -13.91
C ARG A 223 6.20 -0.36 -14.65
N VAL A 224 7.05 0.17 -15.53
CA VAL A 224 8.01 -0.57 -16.35
C VAL A 224 9.39 -0.37 -15.75
N THR A 225 9.99 -1.45 -15.29
CA THR A 225 11.27 -1.46 -14.57
C THR A 225 12.43 -1.93 -15.42
N GLY A 226 12.17 -2.50 -16.60
CA GLY A 226 13.23 -2.90 -17.51
C GLY A 226 12.72 -3.50 -18.81
N VAL A 227 13.68 -3.91 -19.64
CA VAL A 227 13.44 -4.57 -20.91
C VAL A 227 14.49 -5.65 -21.14
N ILE A 228 14.05 -6.81 -21.60
CA ILE A 228 14.90 -7.88 -22.09
C ILE A 228 14.87 -7.83 -23.62
N THR A 229 16.04 -7.86 -24.24
CA THR A 229 16.22 -7.82 -25.69
C THR A 229 16.94 -9.06 -26.18
N GLN A 230 16.64 -9.52 -27.38
CA GLN A 230 17.25 -10.69 -28.02
C GLN A 230 17.23 -10.50 -29.54
N GLY A 231 18.26 -10.95 -30.23
CA GLY A 231 18.34 -10.88 -31.70
C GLY A 231 17.57 -12.00 -32.41
N ALA A 232 17.86 -12.21 -33.68
CA ALA A 232 17.47 -13.43 -34.40
C ALA A 232 18.53 -13.79 -35.46
N LYS A 233 18.27 -14.88 -36.19
CA LYS A 233 19.18 -15.38 -37.22
C LYS A 233 18.39 -15.63 -38.50
N ARG A 234 18.89 -15.10 -39.60
CA ARG A 234 18.33 -15.28 -40.93
C ARG A 234 19.35 -15.98 -41.83
N ILE A 235 18.99 -17.17 -42.33
CA ILE A 235 19.83 -17.97 -43.25
C ILE A 235 21.31 -17.99 -42.81
N GLY A 236 21.60 -18.51 -41.60
CA GLY A 236 22.99 -18.58 -41.14
C GLY A 236 23.55 -17.29 -40.52
N SER A 237 22.92 -16.14 -40.73
CA SER A 237 23.47 -14.84 -40.37
C SER A 237 22.80 -14.22 -39.14
N PRO A 238 23.55 -13.83 -38.09
CA PRO A 238 22.98 -13.18 -36.91
C PRO A 238 22.61 -11.71 -37.18
N GLU A 239 21.42 -11.32 -36.74
CA GLU A 239 20.84 -9.97 -36.84
C GLU A 239 20.36 -9.55 -35.45
N TYR A 240 20.78 -8.37 -34.98
CA TYR A 240 20.43 -7.90 -33.63
C TYR A 240 20.71 -6.40 -33.45
N ILE A 241 20.10 -5.82 -32.43
CA ILE A 241 20.32 -4.43 -32.02
C ILE A 241 21.48 -4.36 -31.02
N LYS A 242 22.47 -3.51 -31.28
CA LYS A 242 23.63 -3.26 -30.41
C LYS A 242 23.39 -2.16 -29.39
N SER A 243 22.57 -1.16 -29.73
CA SER A 243 22.18 -0.09 -28.82
C SER A 243 20.83 0.49 -29.21
N TYR A 244 20.09 1.02 -28.23
CA TYR A 244 18.76 1.59 -28.43
C TYR A 244 18.44 2.67 -27.40
N LYS A 245 17.49 3.53 -27.72
CA LYS A 245 16.86 4.49 -26.81
C LYS A 245 15.43 4.03 -26.49
N ILE A 246 14.92 4.46 -25.34
CA ILE A 246 13.53 4.21 -24.93
C ILE A 246 12.82 5.54 -24.81
N ALA A 247 11.60 5.62 -25.34
CA ALA A 247 10.66 6.69 -25.07
C ALA A 247 9.37 6.12 -24.50
N PHE A 248 8.64 6.94 -23.77
CA PHE A 248 7.40 6.56 -23.13
C PHE A 248 6.37 7.68 -23.21
N SER A 249 5.10 7.32 -23.09
CA SER A 249 3.97 8.22 -23.27
C SER A 249 2.74 7.69 -22.52
N ASP A 250 1.92 8.61 -22.00
CA ASP A 250 0.62 8.28 -21.40
C ASP A 250 -0.53 8.33 -22.43
N ASP A 251 -0.39 9.10 -23.51
CA ASP A 251 -1.45 9.36 -24.50
C ASP A 251 -1.16 8.77 -25.91
N GLY A 252 0.07 8.31 -26.14
CA GLY A 252 0.57 7.84 -27.43
C GLY A 252 0.90 8.96 -28.44
N LYS A 253 0.73 10.22 -28.07
CA LYS A 253 0.95 11.42 -28.90
C LYS A 253 2.15 12.22 -28.44
N SER A 254 2.23 12.52 -27.14
CA SER A 254 3.34 13.22 -26.50
C SER A 254 4.35 12.22 -25.97
N TRP A 255 5.59 12.30 -26.44
CA TRP A 255 6.63 11.32 -26.12
C TRP A 255 7.76 11.96 -25.33
N SER A 256 8.15 11.31 -24.25
CA SER A 256 9.33 11.66 -23.45
C SER A 256 10.40 10.60 -23.63
N THR A 257 11.63 11.01 -23.95
CA THR A 257 12.78 10.10 -24.03
C THR A 257 13.32 9.84 -22.62
N TYR A 258 13.76 8.61 -22.37
CA TYR A 258 14.41 8.26 -21.12
C TYR A 258 15.80 8.90 -21.04
N LYS A 259 16.04 9.68 -19.97
CA LYS A 259 17.26 10.49 -19.79
C LYS A 259 18.19 9.90 -18.73
N ILE A 260 19.48 10.22 -18.83
CA ILE A 260 20.47 9.87 -17.81
C ILE A 260 20.18 10.65 -16.51
N LYS A 261 20.42 10.03 -15.36
CA LYS A 261 20.15 10.65 -14.05
C LYS A 261 21.02 11.89 -13.87
N ARG A 262 20.39 13.03 -13.55
CA ARG A 262 21.03 14.35 -13.31
C ARG A 262 21.64 15.03 -14.55
N THR A 263 21.29 14.59 -15.76
CA THR A 263 21.72 15.23 -17.02
C THR A 263 20.55 15.32 -17.99
N ASP A 264 20.59 16.24 -18.96
CA ASP A 264 19.53 16.36 -19.97
C ASP A 264 19.71 15.41 -21.16
N ASP A 265 20.82 14.66 -21.18
CA ASP A 265 21.17 13.77 -22.28
C ASP A 265 20.31 12.49 -22.30
N ASP A 266 19.95 12.09 -23.53
CA ASP A 266 19.24 10.83 -23.79
C ASP A 266 20.07 9.62 -23.35
N MET A 267 19.44 8.72 -22.60
CA MET A 267 20.03 7.45 -22.22
C MET A 267 20.09 6.51 -23.43
N VAL A 268 21.29 6.01 -23.72
CA VAL A 268 21.51 4.97 -24.74
C VAL A 268 21.81 3.65 -24.04
N PHE A 269 20.87 2.71 -24.16
CA PHE A 269 21.01 1.37 -23.61
C PHE A 269 21.88 0.49 -24.51
N ARG A 270 22.67 -0.38 -23.87
CA ARG A 270 23.39 -1.44 -24.58
C ARG A 270 22.42 -2.58 -24.91
N GLY A 271 22.48 -3.04 -26.16
CA GLY A 271 21.70 -4.16 -26.67
C GLY A 271 22.47 -5.47 -26.64
N ASN A 272 22.16 -6.32 -27.60
CA ASN A 272 22.72 -7.66 -27.71
C ASN A 272 24.12 -7.69 -28.35
N VAL A 273 24.86 -8.75 -28.03
CA VAL A 273 26.16 -9.07 -28.64
C VAL A 273 26.03 -10.21 -29.66
N ASP A 274 24.94 -10.98 -29.59
CA ASP A 274 24.64 -12.10 -30.46
C ASP A 274 23.13 -12.19 -30.80
N ASN A 275 22.73 -13.26 -31.49
CA ASN A 275 21.35 -13.45 -31.93
C ASN A 275 20.42 -14.17 -30.94
N ASN A 276 20.91 -14.78 -29.86
CA ASN A 276 20.14 -15.72 -29.05
C ASN A 276 20.21 -15.46 -27.54
N THR A 277 21.27 -14.84 -27.03
CA THR A 277 21.41 -14.56 -25.61
C THR A 277 20.51 -13.38 -25.24
N PRO A 278 19.53 -13.59 -24.34
CA PRO A 278 18.71 -12.49 -23.84
C PRO A 278 19.59 -11.52 -23.03
N TYR A 279 19.42 -10.23 -23.26
CA TYR A 279 20.15 -9.17 -22.57
C TYR A 279 19.16 -8.22 -21.89
N ALA A 280 19.23 -8.14 -20.56
CA ALA A 280 18.33 -7.35 -19.73
C ALA A 280 18.95 -5.98 -19.41
N ASN A 281 18.16 -4.92 -19.55
CA ASN A 281 18.47 -3.60 -19.02
C ASN A 281 17.38 -3.17 -18.04
N SER A 282 17.78 -2.65 -16.89
CA SER A 282 16.88 -2.05 -15.91
C SER A 282 16.75 -0.54 -16.15
N PHE A 283 15.62 0.01 -15.72
CA PHE A 283 15.33 1.45 -15.72
C PHE A 283 15.44 1.96 -14.28
N THR A 284 16.28 2.95 -14.05
CA THR A 284 16.45 3.62 -12.74
C THR A 284 16.57 5.13 -12.95
N PRO A 285 15.49 5.92 -12.74
CA PRO A 285 14.20 5.52 -12.15
C PRO A 285 13.33 4.64 -13.07
N PRO A 286 12.37 3.87 -12.53
CA PRO A 286 11.41 3.12 -13.33
C PRO A 286 10.48 4.06 -14.13
N ILE A 287 9.94 3.58 -15.24
CA ILE A 287 9.06 4.33 -16.13
C ILE A 287 7.61 4.07 -15.75
N GLU A 288 6.80 5.10 -15.59
CA GLU A 288 5.35 4.96 -15.38
C GLU A 288 4.60 5.48 -16.60
N ALA A 289 4.13 4.57 -17.45
CA ALA A 289 3.49 4.94 -18.70
C ALA A 289 2.53 3.86 -19.21
N GLN A 290 1.64 4.25 -20.13
CA GLN A 290 0.82 3.30 -20.88
C GLN A 290 1.53 2.80 -22.16
N TYR A 291 2.25 3.69 -22.83
CA TYR A 291 2.95 3.39 -24.08
C TYR A 291 4.45 3.40 -23.86
N VAL A 292 5.12 2.36 -24.37
CA VAL A 292 6.58 2.26 -24.39
C VAL A 292 7.02 2.07 -25.83
N ARG A 293 8.01 2.83 -26.27
CA ARG A 293 8.58 2.77 -27.60
C ARG A 293 10.09 2.61 -27.53
N LEU A 294 10.61 1.65 -28.29
CA LEU A 294 12.03 1.37 -28.43
C LEU A 294 12.53 1.86 -29.79
N TYR A 295 13.62 2.61 -29.76
CA TYR A 295 14.29 3.18 -30.93
C TYR A 295 15.69 2.55 -31.09
N PRO A 296 15.86 1.58 -32.00
CA PRO A 296 17.18 1.04 -32.33
C PRO A 296 18.09 2.17 -32.84
N GLN A 297 19.31 2.25 -32.29
CA GLN A 297 20.31 3.24 -32.71
C GLN A 297 21.37 2.60 -33.60
N VAL A 298 21.96 1.50 -33.12
CA VAL A 298 22.98 0.75 -33.85
C VAL A 298 22.55 -0.69 -33.97
N CYS A 299 22.57 -1.23 -35.19
CA CYS A 299 22.14 -2.59 -35.50
C CYS A 299 23.25 -3.36 -36.21
N ARG A 300 23.29 -4.68 -36.04
CA ARG A 300 24.14 -5.57 -36.85
C ARG A 300 23.32 -6.10 -38.03
N ARG A 301 23.72 -5.73 -39.25
CA ARG A 301 23.04 -6.03 -40.52
C ARG A 301 21.65 -5.39 -40.63
N HIS A 302 20.70 -5.86 -39.83
CA HIS A 302 19.34 -5.32 -39.77
C HIS A 302 18.93 -5.11 -38.30
N CYS A 303 18.02 -4.15 -38.07
CA CYS A 303 17.45 -3.93 -36.75
C CYS A 303 16.40 -5.00 -36.46
N THR A 304 16.87 -6.11 -35.90
CA THR A 304 16.06 -7.29 -35.59
C THR A 304 15.94 -7.46 -34.08
N LEU A 305 14.72 -7.69 -33.59
CA LEU A 305 14.43 -7.71 -32.16
C LEU A 305 13.34 -8.72 -31.78
N ARG A 306 13.62 -9.45 -30.70
CA ARG A 306 12.68 -10.10 -29.80
C ARG A 306 12.82 -9.43 -28.44
N MET A 307 11.71 -9.18 -27.75
CA MET A 307 11.77 -8.50 -26.46
C MET A 307 10.72 -8.98 -25.47
N GLU A 308 10.98 -8.68 -24.20
CA GLU A 308 10.02 -8.77 -23.09
C GLU A 308 10.14 -7.49 -22.26
N LEU A 309 9.00 -6.91 -21.88
CA LEU A 309 8.99 -5.78 -20.97
C LEU A 309 8.84 -6.31 -19.54
N LEU A 310 9.63 -5.75 -18.63
CA LEU A 310 9.58 -6.09 -17.22
C LEU A 310 8.89 -4.97 -16.45
N GLY A 311 8.06 -5.35 -15.48
CA GLY A 311 7.33 -4.39 -14.68
C GLY A 311 6.19 -5.01 -13.91
N CYS A 312 5.30 -4.15 -13.47
CA CYS A 312 4.12 -4.54 -12.71
C CYS A 312 3.04 -3.44 -12.78
N GLU A 313 1.90 -3.72 -12.17
CA GLU A 313 0.83 -2.75 -12.01
C GLU A 313 1.12 -1.76 -10.86
N LEU A 314 0.65 -0.52 -10.98
CA LEU A 314 0.90 0.55 -10.00
C LEU A 314 0.35 0.24 -8.60
N SER A 315 -0.63 -0.65 -8.47
CA SER A 315 -1.16 -1.11 -7.18
C SER A 315 -0.19 -1.98 -6.38
N GLY A 316 0.88 -2.49 -7.00
CA GLY A 316 1.93 -3.27 -6.35
C GLY A 316 1.59 -4.70 -5.94
N CYS A 317 0.35 -5.12 -6.09
CA CYS A 317 -0.14 -6.43 -5.68
C CYS A 317 -0.44 -7.30 -6.91
N SER A 318 0.55 -7.55 -7.77
CA SER A 318 0.34 -8.30 -9.03
C SER A 318 1.34 -9.44 -9.24
N GLU A 319 2.00 -9.86 -8.16
CA GLU A 319 3.00 -10.92 -8.17
C GLU A 319 2.36 -12.31 -8.26
N PRO A 320 3.05 -13.29 -8.86
CA PRO A 320 2.58 -14.67 -8.86
C PRO A 320 2.60 -15.25 -7.43
N LEU A 321 1.45 -15.78 -6.98
CA LEU A 321 1.31 -16.38 -5.65
C LEU A 321 2.00 -17.75 -5.53
N GLY A 322 2.36 -18.36 -6.66
CA GLY A 322 3.36 -19.43 -6.69
C GLY A 322 2.88 -20.76 -7.23
N MET A 323 1.90 -20.77 -8.14
CA MET A 323 1.53 -21.96 -8.89
C MET A 323 2.70 -22.42 -9.78
N LYS A 324 3.36 -21.52 -10.50
CA LYS A 324 4.48 -21.87 -11.38
C LYS A 324 5.79 -22.13 -10.62
N SER A 325 6.10 -21.33 -9.62
CA SER A 325 7.35 -21.43 -8.84
C SER A 325 7.37 -22.62 -7.89
N GLY A 326 6.21 -23.16 -7.53
CA GLY A 326 6.10 -24.25 -6.56
C GLY A 326 6.01 -23.79 -5.11
N HIS A 327 5.87 -22.47 -4.83
CA HIS A 327 5.58 -22.00 -3.47
C HIS A 327 4.24 -22.53 -2.98
N ILE A 328 3.21 -22.54 -3.84
CA ILE A 328 1.98 -23.29 -3.59
C ILE A 328 2.30 -24.78 -3.79
N GLN A 329 2.21 -25.57 -2.74
CA GLN A 329 2.54 -26.99 -2.75
C GLN A 329 1.49 -27.85 -3.44
N ASP A 330 1.86 -29.06 -3.86
CA ASP A 330 0.97 -29.94 -4.63
C ASP A 330 -0.31 -30.34 -3.87
N TYR A 331 -0.25 -30.47 -2.53
CA TYR A 331 -1.42 -30.79 -1.71
C TYR A 331 -2.42 -29.63 -1.59
N GLN A 332 -1.99 -28.39 -1.88
CA GLN A 332 -2.84 -27.20 -1.82
C GLN A 332 -3.76 -27.08 -3.05
N VAL A 333 -3.50 -27.84 -4.11
CA VAL A 333 -4.27 -27.79 -5.36
C VAL A 333 -5.13 -29.05 -5.49
N THR A 334 -6.44 -28.87 -5.41
CA THR A 334 -7.43 -29.97 -5.49
C THR A 334 -8.44 -29.69 -6.59
N ALA A 335 -9.15 -30.72 -7.04
CA ALA A 335 -10.17 -30.57 -8.09
C ALA A 335 -11.36 -31.50 -7.85
N SER A 336 -12.47 -31.20 -8.50
CA SER A 336 -13.70 -32.00 -8.48
C SER A 336 -13.52 -33.41 -9.06
N SER A 337 -12.75 -33.53 -10.15
CA SER A 337 -12.51 -34.79 -10.84
C SER A 337 -11.21 -34.75 -11.65
N ILE A 338 -10.75 -35.92 -12.08
CA ILE A 338 -9.46 -36.10 -12.77
C ILE A 338 -9.66 -37.01 -13.98
N PHE A 339 -9.06 -36.65 -15.11
CA PHE A 339 -9.02 -37.49 -16.31
C PHE A 339 -7.74 -38.34 -16.38
N ARG A 340 -7.87 -39.57 -16.87
CA ARG A 340 -6.76 -40.49 -17.16
C ARG A 340 -6.76 -40.84 -18.63
N THR A 341 -5.70 -40.49 -19.35
CA THR A 341 -5.57 -40.90 -20.75
C THR A 341 -5.25 -42.40 -20.81
N LEU A 342 -6.01 -43.16 -21.60
CA LEU A 342 -5.87 -44.62 -21.75
C LEU A 342 -5.97 -45.43 -20.45
N ASN A 343 -6.58 -44.88 -19.39
CA ASN A 343 -6.63 -45.50 -18.05
C ASN A 343 -5.24 -45.87 -17.46
N MET A 344 -4.17 -45.22 -17.91
CA MET A 344 -2.83 -45.44 -17.38
C MET A 344 -2.48 -44.37 -16.36
N ASP A 345 -2.00 -44.78 -15.17
CA ASP A 345 -1.64 -43.84 -14.09
C ASP A 345 -0.57 -42.82 -14.52
N MET A 346 0.36 -43.24 -15.38
CA MET A 346 1.41 -42.37 -15.94
C MET A 346 0.86 -41.19 -16.76
N PHE A 347 -0.35 -41.32 -17.32
CA PHE A 347 -1.01 -40.28 -18.12
C PHE A 347 -2.22 -39.64 -17.38
N THR A 348 -2.11 -39.50 -16.06
CA THR A 348 -3.14 -38.85 -15.23
C THR A 348 -2.97 -37.33 -15.19
N TRP A 349 -4.04 -36.60 -15.50
CA TRP A 349 -4.11 -35.12 -15.57
C TRP A 349 -4.50 -34.50 -14.22
N GLU A 350 -3.64 -34.70 -13.23
CA GLU A 350 -3.91 -34.36 -11.82
C GLU A 350 -3.94 -32.84 -11.55
N PRO A 351 -4.69 -32.39 -10.52
CA PRO A 351 -4.79 -30.97 -10.16
C PRO A 351 -3.44 -30.31 -9.86
N ARG A 352 -2.50 -31.03 -9.22
CA ARG A 352 -1.12 -30.56 -8.97
C ARG A 352 -0.34 -30.15 -10.24
N LYS A 353 -0.79 -30.60 -11.42
CA LYS A 353 -0.19 -30.27 -12.71
C LYS A 353 -0.77 -29.01 -13.33
N ALA A 354 -1.81 -28.40 -12.75
CA ALA A 354 -2.45 -27.17 -13.22
C ALA A 354 -1.61 -25.90 -13.03
N ARG A 355 -0.29 -25.98 -13.24
CA ARG A 355 0.67 -24.90 -13.03
C ARG A 355 1.01 -24.24 -14.37
N LEU A 356 1.02 -22.91 -14.42
CA LEU A 356 1.33 -22.14 -15.62
C LEU A 356 2.67 -22.56 -16.23
N ASP A 357 2.75 -22.65 -17.56
CA ASP A 357 3.93 -23.04 -18.34
C ASP A 357 4.54 -24.41 -18.05
N ARG A 358 3.87 -25.25 -17.27
CA ARG A 358 4.34 -26.61 -17.03
C ARG A 358 4.53 -27.35 -18.36
N GLN A 359 5.67 -28.02 -18.47
CA GLN A 359 6.07 -28.80 -19.65
C GLN A 359 5.95 -30.30 -19.34
N GLY A 360 5.90 -31.12 -20.39
CA GLY A 360 5.81 -32.58 -20.30
C GLY A 360 4.65 -33.15 -21.12
N LYS A 361 4.54 -34.48 -21.14
CA LYS A 361 3.46 -35.19 -21.86
C LYS A 361 2.09 -34.94 -21.22
N VAL A 362 2.04 -34.88 -19.89
CA VAL A 362 0.88 -34.47 -19.11
C VAL A 362 1.28 -33.30 -18.25
N ASN A 363 0.76 -32.12 -18.58
CA ASN A 363 1.26 -30.86 -18.08
C ASN A 363 0.16 -29.92 -17.60
N ALA A 364 -1.08 -30.38 -17.49
CA ALA A 364 -2.20 -29.60 -16.98
C ALA A 364 -3.11 -30.46 -16.10
N TRP A 365 -4.12 -29.82 -15.52
CA TRP A 365 -5.29 -30.53 -15.00
C TRP A 365 -6.34 -30.67 -16.08
N THR A 366 -6.97 -31.84 -16.15
CA THR A 366 -8.13 -32.10 -17.01
C THR A 366 -9.20 -32.79 -16.19
N SER A 367 -10.43 -32.28 -16.27
CA SER A 367 -11.56 -32.87 -15.54
C SER A 367 -11.94 -34.23 -16.11
N GLY A 368 -12.38 -35.15 -15.25
CA GLY A 368 -12.87 -36.47 -15.65
C GLY A 368 -14.19 -36.39 -16.42
N ARG A 369 -15.03 -35.40 -16.12
CA ARG A 369 -16.29 -35.11 -16.82
C ARG A 369 -16.29 -33.69 -17.34
N SER A 370 -16.87 -33.47 -18.52
CA SER A 370 -17.00 -32.13 -19.12
C SER A 370 -18.37 -31.55 -18.84
N ASP A 371 -18.61 -31.11 -17.59
CA ASP A 371 -19.85 -30.46 -17.16
C ASP A 371 -19.54 -29.18 -16.35
N GLN A 372 -20.54 -28.35 -16.13
CA GLN A 372 -20.37 -27.06 -15.43
C GLN A 372 -20.25 -27.19 -13.89
N SER A 373 -20.34 -28.40 -13.35
CA SER A 373 -20.14 -28.65 -11.91
C SER A 373 -18.68 -28.84 -11.54
N GLN A 374 -17.79 -28.91 -12.54
CA GLN A 374 -16.36 -29.09 -12.31
C GLN A 374 -15.70 -27.85 -11.72
N TRP A 375 -14.65 -28.07 -10.93
CA TRP A 375 -13.89 -27.00 -10.32
C TRP A 375 -12.44 -27.41 -10.08
N LEU A 376 -11.55 -26.41 -10.14
CA LEU A 376 -10.17 -26.48 -9.65
C LEU A 376 -10.06 -25.53 -8.45
N GLN A 377 -9.55 -26.03 -7.34
CA GLN A 377 -9.41 -25.31 -6.08
C GLN A 377 -7.95 -25.13 -5.72
N VAL A 378 -7.63 -23.96 -5.18
CA VAL A 378 -6.33 -23.63 -4.60
C VAL A 378 -6.54 -23.14 -3.17
N ASP A 379 -5.88 -23.79 -2.21
CA ASP A 379 -5.78 -23.34 -0.80
C ASP A 379 -4.53 -22.46 -0.63
N LEU A 380 -4.71 -21.18 -0.32
CA LEU A 380 -3.62 -20.23 -0.09
C LEU A 380 -3.05 -20.30 1.34
N VAL A 381 -3.56 -21.19 2.19
CA VAL A 381 -3.22 -21.42 3.61
C VAL A 381 -3.60 -20.26 4.54
N ARG A 382 -3.40 -19.02 4.10
CA ARG A 382 -3.79 -17.78 4.79
C ARG A 382 -4.67 -16.90 3.90
N PRO A 383 -5.55 -16.07 4.48
CA PRO A 383 -6.28 -15.05 3.73
C PRO A 383 -5.30 -14.19 2.92
N THR A 384 -5.52 -14.14 1.61
CA THR A 384 -4.62 -13.49 0.67
C THR A 384 -5.44 -12.61 -0.27
N LYS A 385 -4.87 -11.48 -0.66
CA LYS A 385 -5.48 -10.55 -1.62
C LYS A 385 -5.16 -11.01 -3.04
N VAL A 386 -6.17 -11.49 -3.74
CA VAL A 386 -6.07 -12.00 -5.11
C VAL A 386 -6.59 -10.94 -6.08
N THR A 387 -5.70 -10.44 -6.92
CA THR A 387 -5.94 -9.33 -7.86
C THR A 387 -6.05 -9.78 -9.30
N GLY A 388 -5.69 -11.02 -9.59
CA GLY A 388 -5.74 -11.53 -10.95
C GLY A 388 -5.51 -13.02 -11.04
N ILE A 389 -5.76 -13.52 -12.24
CA ILE A 389 -5.51 -14.91 -12.61
C ILE A 389 -4.99 -14.95 -14.04
N ILE A 390 -3.99 -15.80 -14.28
CA ILE A 390 -3.49 -16.13 -15.60
C ILE A 390 -3.91 -17.56 -15.90
N THR A 391 -4.57 -17.79 -17.03
CA THR A 391 -4.96 -19.13 -17.48
C THR A 391 -4.27 -19.50 -18.78
N GLN A 392 -4.05 -20.79 -18.98
CA GLN A 392 -3.44 -21.37 -20.18
C GLN A 392 -4.06 -22.74 -20.45
N GLY A 393 -4.29 -23.08 -21.72
CA GLY A 393 -4.78 -24.40 -22.10
C GLY A 393 -3.68 -25.47 -22.09
N ALA A 394 -3.93 -26.62 -22.72
CA ALA A 394 -2.91 -27.60 -23.01
C ALA A 394 -3.26 -28.44 -24.26
N LYS A 395 -2.42 -29.41 -24.58
CA LYS A 395 -2.67 -30.35 -25.67
C LYS A 395 -2.43 -31.77 -25.19
N ASP A 396 -3.32 -32.68 -25.54
CA ASP A 396 -3.20 -34.11 -25.28
C ASP A 396 -2.99 -34.84 -26.61
N PHE A 397 -1.83 -35.47 -26.80
CA PHE A 397 -1.44 -36.14 -28.06
C PHE A 397 -1.73 -35.34 -29.35
N GLY A 398 -1.55 -34.03 -29.32
CA GLY A 398 -1.79 -33.13 -30.47
C GLY A 398 -3.22 -32.58 -30.55
N HIS A 399 -4.15 -33.07 -29.72
CA HIS A 399 -5.48 -32.49 -29.58
C HIS A 399 -5.46 -31.30 -28.61
N VAL A 400 -5.76 -30.12 -29.13
CA VAL A 400 -5.85 -28.86 -28.38
C VAL A 400 -7.06 -28.90 -27.45
N GLN A 401 -6.87 -28.51 -26.18
CA GLN A 401 -7.93 -28.45 -25.17
C GLN A 401 -7.73 -27.23 -24.26
N PHE A 402 -8.80 -26.50 -23.98
CA PHE A 402 -8.71 -25.29 -23.15
C PHE A 402 -10.08 -24.87 -22.60
N VAL A 403 -10.05 -24.08 -21.53
CA VAL A 403 -11.23 -23.42 -20.97
C VAL A 403 -11.42 -22.07 -21.66
N GLY A 404 -12.56 -21.88 -22.33
CA GLY A 404 -12.90 -20.68 -23.08
C GLY A 404 -13.54 -19.58 -22.23
N SER A 405 -14.24 -19.96 -21.16
CA SER A 405 -14.72 -19.01 -20.14
C SER A 405 -14.90 -19.70 -18.80
N TYR A 406 -14.80 -18.94 -17.71
CA TYR A 406 -14.93 -19.46 -16.35
C TYR A 406 -15.49 -18.41 -15.40
N LYS A 407 -16.02 -18.87 -14.27
CA LYS A 407 -16.38 -18.06 -13.10
C LYS A 407 -15.37 -18.31 -11.99
N LEU A 408 -15.31 -17.40 -11.02
CA LEU A 408 -14.51 -17.58 -9.80
C LEU A 408 -15.44 -17.70 -8.61
N ALA A 409 -15.10 -18.58 -7.67
CA ALA A 409 -15.72 -18.64 -6.36
C ALA A 409 -14.64 -18.60 -5.28
N TYR A 410 -14.94 -18.03 -4.13
CA TYR A 410 -13.98 -17.87 -3.05
C TYR A 410 -14.61 -18.19 -1.68
N SER A 411 -13.76 -18.56 -0.73
CA SER A 411 -14.17 -18.95 0.62
C SER A 411 -13.02 -18.76 1.63
N ASN A 412 -13.36 -18.53 2.90
CA ASN A 412 -12.39 -18.50 4.00
C ASN A 412 -12.39 -19.79 4.84
N ASN A 413 -13.47 -20.57 4.81
CA ASN A 413 -13.63 -21.79 5.60
C ASN A 413 -13.65 -23.08 4.74
N GLY A 414 -13.77 -22.96 3.42
CA GLY A 414 -13.83 -24.10 2.50
C GLY A 414 -15.23 -24.74 2.38
N GLU A 415 -16.18 -24.34 3.21
CA GLU A 415 -17.55 -24.88 3.24
C GLU A 415 -18.55 -23.94 2.55
N HIS A 416 -18.50 -22.65 2.90
CA HIS A 416 -19.37 -21.63 2.32
C HIS A 416 -18.66 -20.92 1.18
N TRP A 417 -19.27 -20.95 -0.01
CA TRP A 417 -18.67 -20.41 -1.24
C TRP A 417 -19.48 -19.24 -1.78
N THR A 418 -18.80 -18.14 -2.06
CA THR A 418 -19.38 -16.99 -2.73
C THR A 418 -18.83 -16.93 -4.15
N VAL A 419 -19.72 -16.85 -5.13
CA VAL A 419 -19.34 -16.65 -6.53
C VAL A 419 -19.02 -15.17 -6.75
N TYR A 420 -17.95 -14.88 -7.46
CA TYR A 420 -17.54 -13.52 -7.78
C TYR A 420 -18.55 -12.87 -8.74
N GLN A 421 -19.08 -11.71 -8.35
CA GLN A 421 -20.12 -10.99 -9.06
C GLN A 421 -19.59 -9.66 -9.61
N ASP A 422 -20.14 -9.24 -10.75
CA ASP A 422 -19.89 -7.90 -11.30
C ASP A 422 -20.67 -6.87 -10.48
N GLU A 423 -19.98 -5.89 -9.87
CA GLU A 423 -20.62 -4.86 -9.05
C GLU A 423 -21.69 -4.07 -9.82
N LYS A 424 -21.50 -3.86 -11.12
CA LYS A 424 -22.41 -3.04 -11.94
C LYS A 424 -23.72 -3.76 -12.26
N GLN A 425 -23.70 -5.09 -12.31
CA GLN A 425 -24.84 -5.90 -12.78
C GLN A 425 -25.38 -6.86 -11.72
N ARG A 426 -24.73 -6.98 -10.55
CA ARG A 426 -25.04 -7.94 -9.47
C ARG A 426 -25.28 -9.36 -9.99
N LYS A 427 -24.54 -9.73 -11.04
CA LYS A 427 -24.61 -11.03 -11.70
C LYS A 427 -23.24 -11.67 -11.66
N ASP A 428 -23.20 -13.00 -11.61
CA ASP A 428 -21.98 -13.77 -11.70
C ASP A 428 -21.09 -13.28 -12.85
N LYS A 429 -19.87 -12.88 -12.51
CA LYS A 429 -18.90 -12.43 -13.51
C LYS A 429 -18.38 -13.64 -14.27
N VAL A 430 -18.55 -13.62 -15.59
CA VAL A 430 -17.94 -14.60 -16.48
C VAL A 430 -16.66 -14.01 -17.07
N PHE A 431 -15.53 -14.60 -16.72
CA PHE A 431 -14.21 -14.26 -17.26
C PHE A 431 -14.00 -14.96 -18.60
N GLN A 432 -13.45 -14.20 -19.55
CA GLN A 432 -13.04 -14.75 -20.84
C GLN A 432 -11.70 -15.48 -20.67
N GLY A 433 -11.70 -16.77 -20.99
CA GLY A 433 -10.55 -17.64 -20.85
C GLY A 433 -9.68 -17.67 -22.10
N ASN A 434 -9.18 -18.85 -22.42
CA ASN A 434 -8.23 -19.09 -23.50
C ASN A 434 -8.93 -19.33 -24.83
N PHE A 435 -8.22 -19.07 -25.92
CA PHE A 435 -8.67 -19.37 -27.29
C PHE A 435 -7.79 -20.44 -27.98
N ASP A 436 -6.71 -20.83 -27.32
CA ASP A 436 -5.74 -21.83 -27.78
C ASP A 436 -5.11 -22.56 -26.56
N ASN A 437 -4.15 -23.45 -26.81
CA ASN A 437 -3.49 -24.23 -25.77
C ASN A 437 -2.28 -23.55 -25.09
N ASP A 438 -1.68 -22.53 -25.68
CA ASP A 438 -0.34 -22.05 -25.26
C ASP A 438 -0.31 -20.58 -24.85
N THR A 439 -1.18 -19.73 -25.40
CA THR A 439 -1.25 -18.30 -25.10
C THR A 439 -1.81 -18.08 -23.70
N HIS A 440 -1.09 -17.29 -22.89
CA HIS A 440 -1.56 -16.86 -21.58
C HIS A 440 -2.71 -15.88 -21.71
N ARG A 441 -3.75 -16.10 -20.92
CA ARG A 441 -4.83 -15.14 -20.74
C ARG A 441 -4.80 -14.61 -19.31
N LYS A 442 -4.48 -13.32 -19.15
CA LYS A 442 -4.57 -12.63 -17.86
C LYS A 442 -5.95 -11.98 -17.72
N ASN A 443 -6.63 -12.26 -16.63
CA ASN A 443 -7.81 -11.53 -16.19
C ASN A 443 -7.51 -10.81 -14.88
N VAL A 444 -7.80 -9.51 -14.87
CA VAL A 444 -7.72 -8.68 -13.66
C VAL A 444 -9.03 -8.83 -12.90
N ILE A 445 -8.93 -8.96 -11.58
CA ILE A 445 -10.04 -9.10 -10.67
C ILE A 445 -10.18 -7.75 -9.94
N ASP A 446 -11.22 -7.01 -10.32
CA ASP A 446 -11.53 -5.68 -9.80
C ASP A 446 -13.03 -5.60 -9.48
N PRO A 447 -13.41 -5.43 -8.20
CA PRO A 447 -12.54 -5.32 -7.01
C PRO A 447 -11.78 -6.63 -6.66
N PRO A 448 -10.62 -6.55 -5.98
CA PRO A 448 -9.83 -7.73 -5.63
C PRO A 448 -10.55 -8.64 -4.62
N ILE A 449 -10.28 -9.95 -4.69
CA ILE A 449 -10.85 -10.94 -3.77
C ILE A 449 -9.94 -11.07 -2.55
N TYR A 450 -10.51 -11.04 -1.34
CA TYR A 450 -9.80 -11.37 -0.11
C TYR A 450 -10.30 -12.70 0.45
N ALA A 451 -9.53 -13.76 0.24
CA ALA A 451 -9.92 -15.10 0.66
C ALA A 451 -8.74 -16.04 0.87
N ARG A 452 -8.96 -17.14 1.62
CA ARG A 452 -8.01 -18.26 1.72
C ARG A 452 -8.14 -19.25 0.57
N TYR A 453 -9.37 -19.57 0.16
CA TYR A 453 -9.63 -20.56 -0.89
C TYR A 453 -10.17 -19.89 -2.15
N ILE A 454 -9.63 -20.28 -3.29
CA ILE A 454 -10.10 -19.84 -4.61
C ILE A 454 -10.49 -21.07 -5.44
N ARG A 455 -11.67 -21.03 -6.04
CA ARG A 455 -12.17 -22.02 -7.00
C ARG A 455 -12.34 -21.38 -8.38
N ILE A 456 -11.81 -22.06 -9.38
CA ILE A 456 -12.01 -21.75 -10.79
C ILE A 456 -13.10 -22.69 -11.29
N LEU A 457 -14.19 -22.12 -11.81
CA LEU A 457 -15.39 -22.83 -12.26
C LEU A 457 -15.51 -22.71 -13.78
N PRO A 458 -15.08 -23.73 -14.56
CA PRO A 458 -15.17 -23.71 -16.01
C PRO A 458 -16.62 -23.59 -16.49
N TRP A 459 -16.87 -22.66 -17.40
CA TRP A 459 -18.22 -22.34 -17.91
C TRP A 459 -18.39 -22.74 -19.38
N SER A 460 -17.36 -22.49 -20.20
CA SER A 460 -17.26 -22.99 -21.57
C SER A 460 -15.83 -23.47 -21.86
N TRP A 461 -15.68 -24.43 -22.78
CA TRP A 461 -14.39 -25.06 -23.10
C TRP A 461 -14.38 -25.59 -24.53
N TYR A 462 -13.18 -25.87 -25.04
CA TYR A 462 -12.96 -26.55 -26.30
C TYR A 462 -12.34 -27.93 -26.05
N GLY A 463 -12.96 -28.98 -26.59
CA GLY A 463 -12.58 -30.36 -26.33
C GLY A 463 -12.94 -30.80 -24.91
N ARG A 464 -11.97 -30.79 -23.99
CA ARG A 464 -12.15 -31.09 -22.57
C ARG A 464 -11.81 -29.88 -21.71
N ILE A 465 -12.31 -29.85 -20.49
CA ILE A 465 -11.94 -28.84 -19.50
C ILE A 465 -10.49 -29.13 -19.10
N THR A 466 -9.56 -28.38 -19.67
CA THR A 466 -8.13 -28.50 -19.42
C THR A 466 -7.56 -27.14 -19.08
N LEU A 467 -6.85 -27.06 -17.96
CA LEU A 467 -6.39 -25.78 -17.40
C LEU A 467 -5.00 -25.88 -16.76
N ARG A 468 -4.17 -24.90 -17.08
CA ARG A 468 -3.02 -24.45 -16.30
C ARG A 468 -3.32 -23.04 -15.80
N ALA A 469 -2.98 -22.74 -14.56
CA ALA A 469 -3.26 -21.44 -13.97
C ALA A 469 -2.10 -20.91 -13.12
N GLU A 470 -2.07 -19.59 -12.97
CA GLU A 470 -1.29 -18.86 -11.97
C GLU A 470 -2.20 -17.81 -11.33
N LEU A 471 -2.17 -17.72 -10.00
CA LEU A 471 -2.91 -16.69 -9.28
C LEU A 471 -1.97 -15.52 -9.02
N LEU A 472 -2.50 -14.30 -9.15
CA LEU A 472 -1.77 -13.08 -8.90
C LEU A 472 -2.34 -12.38 -7.66
N GLY A 473 -1.46 -11.83 -6.85
CA GLY A 473 -1.87 -11.17 -5.62
C GLY A 473 -0.71 -10.84 -4.70
N CYS A 474 -1.04 -10.59 -3.45
CA CYS A 474 -0.10 -10.35 -2.37
C CYS A 474 -0.75 -10.72 -1.03
N THR A 475 0.08 -11.02 -0.05
CA THR A 475 -0.38 -11.19 1.33
C THR A 475 -0.27 -9.83 2.01
N GLU A 476 -1.37 -9.35 2.59
CA GLU A 476 -1.27 -8.21 3.51
C GLU A 476 -0.53 -8.73 4.76
N GLU A 477 0.64 -8.17 5.04
CA GLU A 477 1.22 -8.21 6.38
C GLU A 477 0.61 -7.03 7.12
N ASP A 478 0.04 -7.31 8.31
CA ASP A 478 -0.64 -6.34 9.18
C ASP A 478 0.23 -5.11 9.52
#